data_AF-A0A356WPI1-F1
#
_entry.id   AF-A0A356WPI1-F1
#
_cell.length_a   1.000
_cell.length_b   1.000
_cell.length_c   1.000
_cell.angle_alpha   90.00
_cell.angle_beta   90.00
_cell.angle_gamma   90.00
#
_symmetry.space_group_name_H-M   'P 1'
#
loop_
_entity.id
_entity.type
_entity.pdbx_description
1 polymer ?
#
loop_
_entity_poly.entity_id
_entity_poly.type
_entity_poly.pdbx_seq_one_letter_code
_entity_poly.pdbx_strand_id
1 'polypeptide(L)'
;MNHKKLWIALSLVVGISFAVLLFYGNQIYQKAPPVPEQVVDESGNVLFTGSNIKDGQNVWQSMGGQEVGTVWGHGAYVAPDWTADYLHREAQYLLNKWAGGDFESQSSEQKALLERRLQIFLRKNTYDEATKTLTLAAERIEAFEHNKAHYTSLFMNDPALDKLRSDYAIPKNAIKDESRMEKMAQFFFWASWACVTERPGESITYTHNWPNDAQIGNVPTGDLVIWTGFSIIMLLIGIGILVFVQARTQQEEVLKPVNDPLMNQVITPSMRATKKYFWIVN
;
A
#
# COMPACT_ATOMS: atom_id res chain seq x y z
N MET A 1 17.32 -25.60 37.12
CA MET A 1 17.70 -25.80 35.70
C MET A 1 18.68 -24.73 35.27
N ASN A 2 19.75 -25.07 34.55
CA ASN A 2 20.68 -24.07 34.00
C ASN A 2 20.07 -23.46 32.72
N HIS A 3 19.46 -22.28 32.84
CA HIS A 3 18.77 -21.60 31.73
C HIS A 3 19.72 -20.95 30.71
N LYS A 4 21.05 -21.07 30.87
CA LYS A 4 22.05 -20.47 29.97
C LYS A 4 21.81 -20.85 28.51
N LYS A 5 21.43 -22.11 28.23
CA LYS A 5 21.12 -22.56 26.86
C LYS A 5 19.89 -21.84 26.26
N LEU A 6 18.85 -21.63 27.07
CA LEU A 6 17.64 -20.92 26.64
C LEU A 6 17.92 -19.44 26.38
N TRP A 7 18.72 -18.80 27.24
CA TRP A 7 19.15 -17.41 27.04
C TRP A 7 20.02 -17.25 25.78
N ILE A 8 20.92 -18.18 25.51
CA ILE A 8 21.70 -18.17 24.26
C ILE A 8 20.77 -18.32 23.06
N ALA A 9 19.82 -19.27 23.10
CA ALA A 9 18.87 -19.47 22.01
C ALA A 9 18.00 -18.21 21.78
N LEU A 10 17.47 -17.60 22.84
CA LEU A 10 16.70 -16.36 22.76
C LEU A 10 17.54 -15.22 22.16
N SER A 11 18.76 -15.03 22.65
CA SER A 11 19.65 -13.98 22.14
C SER A 11 20.00 -14.19 20.67
N LEU A 12 20.17 -15.44 20.22
CA LEU A 12 20.40 -15.75 18.81
C LEU A 12 19.17 -15.44 17.96
N VAL A 13 17.97 -15.84 18.40
CA VAL A 13 16.72 -15.54 17.68
C VAL A 13 16.55 -14.03 17.54
N VAL A 14 16.65 -13.29 18.65
CA VAL A 14 16.53 -11.82 18.64
C VAL A 14 17.60 -11.20 17.75
N GLY A 15 18.87 -11.57 17.93
CA GLY A 15 19.98 -11.00 17.16
C GLY A 15 19.86 -11.23 15.66
N ILE A 16 19.52 -12.45 15.24
CA ILE A 16 19.35 -12.79 13.81
C ILE A 16 18.12 -12.09 13.23
N SER A 17 16.98 -12.07 13.94
CA SER A 17 15.77 -11.39 13.48
C SER A 17 15.99 -9.89 13.29
N PHE A 18 16.68 -9.22 14.21
CA PHE A 18 17.02 -7.80 14.05
C PHE A 18 18.03 -7.55 12.93
N ALA A 19 19.01 -8.43 12.74
CA ALA A 19 19.95 -8.31 11.62
C ALA A 19 19.23 -8.37 10.27
N VAL A 20 18.30 -9.32 10.10
CA VAL A 20 17.46 -9.44 8.90
C VAL A 20 16.58 -8.19 8.73
N LEU A 21 15.92 -7.73 9.80
CA LEU A 21 15.05 -6.55 9.77
C LEU A 21 15.82 -5.29 9.34
N LEU A 22 17.00 -5.04 9.91
CA LEU A 22 17.83 -3.88 9.59
C LEU A 22 18.37 -3.93 8.17
N PHE A 23 18.79 -5.12 7.72
CA PHE A 23 19.26 -5.33 6.35
C PHE A 23 18.19 -4.99 5.32
N TYR A 24 16.98 -5.55 5.46
CA TYR A 24 15.88 -5.28 4.54
C TYR A 24 15.31 -3.86 4.70
N GLY A 25 15.34 -3.28 5.91
CA GLY A 25 14.98 -1.88 6.13
C GLY A 25 15.85 -0.92 5.30
N ASN A 26 17.17 -1.16 5.25
CA ASN A 26 18.08 -0.39 4.39
C ASN A 26 17.76 -0.57 2.89
N GLN A 27 17.45 -1.81 2.47
CA GLN A 27 17.07 -2.09 1.08
C GLN A 27 15.77 -1.37 0.68
N ILE A 28 14.77 -1.34 1.57
CA ILE A 28 13.50 -0.62 1.33
C ILE A 28 13.77 0.87 1.11
N TYR A 29 14.64 1.49 1.90
CA TYR A 29 14.97 2.90 1.77
C TYR A 29 15.64 3.22 0.43
N GLN A 30 16.59 2.38 0.00
CA GLN A 30 17.34 2.60 -1.25
C GLN A 30 16.51 2.25 -2.50
N LYS A 31 15.56 1.33 -2.38
CA LYS A 31 14.74 0.84 -3.50
C LYS A 31 13.30 1.36 -3.49
N ALA A 32 12.99 2.37 -2.67
CA ALA A 32 11.67 3.00 -2.68
C ALA A 32 11.37 3.63 -4.06
N PRO A 33 10.09 3.70 -4.47
CA PRO A 33 9.73 4.48 -5.66
C PRO A 33 10.18 5.95 -5.47
N PRO A 34 10.94 6.53 -6.42
CA PRO A 34 11.42 7.89 -6.27
C PRO A 34 10.26 8.89 -6.35
N VAL A 35 10.31 9.94 -5.52
CA VAL A 35 9.53 11.15 -5.74
C VAL A 35 10.36 12.06 -6.64
N PRO A 36 9.95 12.34 -7.88
CA PRO A 36 10.73 13.18 -8.79
C PRO A 36 10.84 14.62 -8.26
N GLU A 37 11.92 15.32 -8.61
CA GLU A 37 12.03 16.75 -8.32
C GLU A 37 11.03 17.55 -9.14
N GLN A 38 10.84 17.17 -10.41
CA GLN A 38 9.86 17.74 -11.32
C GLN A 38 9.26 16.69 -12.25
N VAL A 39 7.99 16.91 -12.59
CA VAL A 39 7.26 16.18 -13.61
C VAL A 39 7.05 17.12 -14.79
N VAL A 40 7.46 16.68 -15.98
CA VAL A 40 7.48 17.51 -17.19
C VAL A 40 6.75 16.84 -18.35
N ASP A 41 6.35 17.62 -19.33
CA ASP A 41 5.92 17.09 -20.63
C ASP A 41 7.12 16.75 -21.54
N GLU A 42 6.86 16.17 -22.71
CA GLU A 42 7.89 15.83 -23.70
C GLU A 42 8.62 17.05 -24.28
N SER A 43 8.08 18.27 -24.12
CA SER A 43 8.72 19.53 -24.52
C SER A 43 9.59 20.13 -23.41
N GLY A 44 9.56 19.55 -22.19
CA GLY A 44 10.29 20.04 -21.02
C GLY A 44 9.53 21.08 -20.19
N ASN A 45 8.24 21.33 -20.46
CA ASN A 45 7.44 22.22 -19.62
C ASN A 45 7.11 21.52 -18.30
N VAL A 46 7.31 22.22 -17.19
CA VAL A 46 7.01 21.70 -15.85
C VAL A 46 5.50 21.65 -15.64
N LEU A 47 4.99 20.47 -15.31
CA LEU A 47 3.59 20.23 -14.97
C LEU A 47 3.37 20.43 -13.47
N PHE A 48 4.22 19.80 -12.64
CA PHE A 48 4.22 19.94 -11.18
C PHE A 48 5.54 19.41 -10.59
N THR A 49 5.77 19.68 -9.32
CA THR A 49 7.03 19.33 -8.62
C THR A 49 6.83 18.23 -7.58
N GLY A 50 7.95 17.64 -7.15
CA GLY A 50 7.97 16.73 -6.00
C GLY A 50 7.44 17.36 -4.71
N SER A 51 7.59 18.68 -4.55
CA SER A 51 7.00 19.40 -3.42
C SER A 51 5.48 19.39 -3.49
N ASN A 52 4.89 19.49 -4.69
CA ASN A 52 3.44 19.45 -4.82
C ASN A 52 2.88 18.06 -4.53
N ILE A 53 3.59 16.99 -4.92
CA ILE A 53 3.25 15.60 -4.55
C ILE A 53 3.25 15.43 -3.01
N LYS A 54 4.29 15.92 -2.33
CA LYS A 54 4.40 15.84 -0.86
C LYS A 54 3.33 16.66 -0.15
N ASP A 55 3.04 17.87 -0.66
CA ASP A 55 1.94 18.68 -0.14
C ASP A 55 0.59 17.96 -0.35
N GLY A 56 0.40 17.30 -1.50
CA GLY A 56 -0.78 16.49 -1.80
C GLY A 56 -0.97 15.34 -0.83
N GLN A 57 0.12 14.66 -0.46
CA GLN A 57 0.12 13.65 0.60
C GLN A 57 -0.35 14.24 1.95
N ASN A 58 0.12 15.44 2.31
CA ASN A 58 -0.33 16.12 3.53
C ASN A 58 -1.82 16.51 3.46
N VAL A 59 -2.32 16.90 2.28
CA VAL A 59 -3.74 17.16 2.07
C VAL A 59 -4.56 15.89 2.31
N TRP A 60 -4.15 14.76 1.71
CA TRP A 60 -4.80 13.46 1.92
C TRP A 60 -4.78 13.04 3.39
N GLN A 61 -3.65 13.19 4.08
CA GLN A 61 -3.56 12.92 5.53
C GLN A 61 -4.51 13.81 6.35
N SER A 62 -4.61 15.10 6.00
CA SER A 62 -5.43 16.05 6.75
C SER A 62 -6.94 15.78 6.68
N MET A 63 -7.39 15.05 5.65
CA MET A 63 -8.79 14.65 5.52
C MET A 63 -9.10 13.28 6.15
N GLY A 64 -8.13 12.66 6.83
CA GLY A 64 -8.26 11.36 7.48
C GLY A 64 -7.33 10.29 6.92
N GLY A 65 -6.72 10.52 5.75
CA GLY A 65 -5.76 9.61 5.15
C GLY A 65 -6.30 8.20 4.95
N GLN A 66 -5.69 7.24 5.65
CA GLN A 66 -6.07 5.84 5.63
C GLN A 66 -7.42 5.54 6.28
N GLU A 67 -8.02 6.47 7.03
CA GLU A 67 -9.33 6.26 7.64
C GLU A 67 -10.50 6.49 6.67
N VAL A 68 -10.24 7.06 5.48
CA VAL A 68 -11.26 7.32 4.47
C VAL A 68 -11.32 6.21 3.42
N GLY A 69 -10.15 5.76 2.95
CA GLY A 69 -9.98 4.69 1.98
C GLY A 69 -8.55 4.18 2.02
N THR A 70 -8.09 3.45 0.99
CA THR A 70 -6.73 2.90 0.98
C THR A 70 -5.82 3.56 -0.06
N VAL A 71 -4.52 3.59 0.25
CA VAL A 71 -3.43 3.82 -0.71
C VAL A 71 -2.47 2.65 -0.56
N TRP A 72 -2.09 2.02 -1.67
CA TRP A 72 -1.25 0.82 -1.66
C TRP A 72 -1.82 -0.31 -0.78
N GLY A 73 -3.15 -0.45 -0.74
CA GLY A 73 -3.86 -1.50 0.00
C GLY A 73 -3.96 -1.29 1.51
N HIS A 74 -3.43 -0.19 2.05
CA HIS A 74 -3.46 0.11 3.48
C HIS A 74 -4.49 1.22 3.79
N GLY A 75 -5.47 0.90 4.63
CA GLY A 75 -6.47 1.83 5.15
C GLY A 75 -7.85 1.20 5.35
N ALA A 76 -8.88 2.04 5.30
CA ALA A 76 -10.29 1.69 5.46
C ALA A 76 -10.90 1.11 4.17
N TYR A 77 -11.96 0.32 4.32
CA TYR A 77 -12.53 -0.49 3.23
C TYR A 77 -13.90 -0.01 2.72
N VAL A 78 -14.36 1.17 3.15
CA VAL A 78 -15.64 1.73 2.68
C VAL A 78 -15.44 2.45 1.34
N ALA A 79 -14.53 3.43 1.29
CA ALA A 79 -14.10 4.02 0.04
C ALA A 79 -13.09 3.09 -0.67
N PRO A 80 -12.86 3.26 -1.98
CA PRO A 80 -11.97 2.38 -2.74
C PRO A 80 -10.50 2.58 -2.35
N ASP A 81 -9.65 1.72 -2.92
CA ASP A 81 -8.23 2.02 -3.01
C ASP A 81 -7.99 3.09 -4.08
N TRP A 82 -7.48 4.25 -3.67
CA TRP A 82 -7.26 5.39 -4.56
C TRP A 82 -6.21 5.11 -5.63
N THR A 83 -5.22 4.26 -5.33
CA THR A 83 -4.18 3.91 -6.30
C THR A 83 -4.69 2.96 -7.38
N ALA A 84 -5.53 1.99 -7.00
CA ALA A 84 -6.17 1.07 -7.93
C ALA A 84 -7.28 1.75 -8.76
N ASP A 85 -8.16 2.55 -8.12
CA ASP A 85 -9.20 3.29 -8.82
C ASP A 85 -8.61 4.29 -9.82
N TYR A 86 -7.55 5.01 -9.45
CA TYR A 86 -6.86 5.93 -10.36
C TYR A 86 -6.27 5.17 -11.56
N LEU A 87 -5.57 4.06 -11.33
CA LEU A 87 -4.95 3.28 -12.40
C LEU A 87 -6.00 2.72 -13.37
N HIS A 88 -7.09 2.20 -12.84
CA HIS A 88 -8.18 1.70 -13.66
C HIS A 88 -8.78 2.82 -14.52
N ARG A 89 -9.04 3.99 -13.94
CA ARG A 89 -9.56 5.15 -14.70
C ARG A 89 -8.56 5.65 -15.75
N GLU A 90 -7.27 5.70 -15.43
CA GLU A 90 -6.20 6.07 -16.38
C GLU A 90 -6.16 5.09 -17.55
N ALA A 91 -6.22 3.78 -17.26
CA ALA A 91 -6.26 2.72 -18.26
C ALA A 91 -7.48 2.84 -19.18
N GLN A 92 -8.67 2.97 -18.59
CA GLN A 92 -9.93 3.06 -19.35
C GLN A 92 -9.99 4.32 -20.22
N TYR A 93 -9.49 5.45 -19.72
CA TYR A 93 -9.40 6.68 -20.51
C TYR A 93 -8.52 6.48 -21.75
N LEU A 94 -7.31 5.94 -21.58
CA LEU A 94 -6.37 5.70 -22.67
C LEU A 94 -6.91 4.71 -23.69
N LEU A 95 -7.52 3.61 -23.23
CA LEU A 95 -8.10 2.59 -24.10
C LEU A 95 -9.26 3.14 -24.93
N ASN A 96 -10.19 3.87 -24.32
CA ASN A 96 -11.29 4.51 -25.04
C ASN A 96 -10.78 5.52 -26.07
N LYS A 97 -9.78 6.33 -25.68
CA LYS A 97 -9.15 7.29 -26.59
C LYS A 97 -8.53 6.60 -27.80
N TRP A 98 -7.75 5.54 -27.60
CA TRP A 98 -7.11 4.82 -28.71
C TRP A 98 -8.08 3.97 -29.54
N ALA A 99 -9.20 3.55 -28.96
CA ALA A 99 -10.30 2.90 -29.67
C ALA A 99 -11.13 3.88 -30.52
N GLY A 100 -10.97 5.19 -30.32
CA GLY A 100 -11.79 6.21 -30.98
C GLY A 100 -13.24 6.25 -30.48
N GLY A 101 -13.50 5.78 -29.26
CA GLY A 101 -14.85 5.63 -28.71
C GLY A 101 -14.87 4.64 -27.56
N ASP A 102 -15.94 3.84 -27.48
CA ASP A 102 -16.04 2.78 -26.48
C ASP A 102 -15.06 1.63 -26.80
N PHE A 103 -14.12 1.39 -25.89
CA PHE A 103 -13.21 0.26 -25.93
C PHE A 103 -13.97 -1.07 -25.85
N GLU A 104 -15.08 -1.11 -25.11
CA GLU A 104 -15.81 -2.35 -24.90
C GLU A 104 -16.56 -2.82 -26.16
N SER A 105 -16.85 -1.92 -27.09
CA SER A 105 -17.47 -2.26 -28.39
C SER A 105 -16.48 -2.80 -29.43
N GLN A 106 -15.17 -2.79 -29.14
CA GLN A 106 -14.15 -3.27 -30.08
C GLN A 106 -14.12 -4.80 -30.19
N SER A 107 -13.60 -5.34 -31.30
CA SER A 107 -13.39 -6.78 -31.45
C SER A 107 -12.33 -7.32 -30.48
N SER A 108 -12.34 -8.63 -30.21
CA SER A 108 -11.36 -9.27 -29.32
C SER A 108 -9.91 -9.02 -29.74
N GLU A 109 -9.62 -9.03 -31.04
CA GLU A 109 -8.30 -8.79 -31.61
C GLU A 109 -7.86 -7.35 -31.35
N GLN A 110 -8.78 -6.39 -31.55
CA GLN A 110 -8.51 -4.98 -31.32
C GLN A 110 -8.33 -4.68 -29.83
N LYS A 111 -9.13 -5.31 -28.95
CA LYS A 111 -8.95 -5.21 -27.49
C LYS A 111 -7.56 -5.69 -27.08
N ALA A 112 -7.16 -6.89 -27.50
CA ALA A 112 -5.85 -7.45 -27.18
C ALA A 112 -4.68 -6.56 -27.67
N LEU A 113 -4.82 -5.96 -28.86
CA LEU A 113 -3.83 -5.03 -29.40
C LEU A 113 -3.71 -3.76 -28.53
N LEU A 114 -4.84 -3.16 -28.17
CA LEU A 114 -4.88 -1.93 -27.37
C LEU A 114 -4.41 -2.16 -25.93
N GLU A 115 -4.79 -3.28 -25.31
CA GLU A 115 -4.31 -3.66 -23.98
C GLU A 115 -2.79 -3.91 -23.99
N ARG A 116 -2.27 -4.57 -25.04
CA ARG A 116 -0.82 -4.74 -25.16
C ARG A 116 -0.09 -3.40 -25.31
N ARG A 117 -0.65 -2.47 -26.10
CA ARG A 117 -0.15 -1.09 -26.20
C ARG A 117 -0.18 -0.40 -24.84
N LEU A 118 -1.27 -0.53 -24.09
CA LEU A 118 -1.43 0.05 -22.75
C LEU A 118 -0.34 -0.43 -21.79
N GLN A 119 -0.10 -1.73 -21.75
CA GLN A 119 0.94 -2.32 -20.90
C GLN A 119 2.33 -1.77 -21.25
N ILE A 120 2.69 -1.72 -22.53
CA ILE A 120 3.98 -1.15 -22.96
C ILE A 120 4.09 0.33 -22.56
N PHE A 121 3.00 1.07 -22.69
CA PHE A 121 2.95 2.51 -22.42
C PHE A 121 3.05 2.85 -20.93
N LEU A 122 2.18 2.28 -20.09
CA LEU A 122 2.11 2.62 -18.66
C LEU A 122 3.28 2.04 -17.85
N ARG A 123 3.75 0.85 -18.23
CA ARG A 123 4.80 0.14 -17.49
C ARG A 123 6.20 0.67 -17.74
N LYS A 124 6.41 1.36 -18.88
CA LYS A 124 7.69 1.98 -19.20
C LYS A 124 8.06 3.01 -18.15
N ASN A 125 9.28 2.88 -17.64
CA ASN A 125 9.85 3.86 -16.71
C ASN A 125 10.40 5.06 -17.49
N THR A 126 9.83 6.25 -17.21
CA THR A 126 10.23 7.53 -17.80
C THR A 126 10.84 8.48 -16.77
N TYR A 127 11.23 7.95 -15.59
CA TYR A 127 11.99 8.68 -14.59
C TYR A 127 13.49 8.59 -14.91
N ASP A 128 14.14 9.73 -15.02
CA ASP A 128 15.59 9.86 -15.14
C ASP A 128 16.21 10.10 -13.77
N GLU A 129 17.07 9.18 -13.32
CA GLU A 129 17.73 9.24 -12.03
C GLU A 129 18.77 10.38 -11.93
N ALA A 130 19.43 10.73 -13.04
CA ALA A 130 20.47 11.76 -13.06
C ALA A 130 19.87 13.16 -12.94
N THR A 131 18.75 13.41 -13.62
CA THR A 131 18.05 14.70 -13.60
C THR A 131 16.88 14.73 -12.61
N LYS A 132 16.55 13.59 -12.00
CA LYS A 132 15.40 13.38 -11.11
C LYS A 132 14.07 13.86 -11.69
N THR A 133 13.95 13.76 -13.01
CA THR A 133 12.81 14.26 -13.77
C THR A 133 11.96 13.09 -14.26
N LEU A 134 10.65 13.19 -14.08
CA LEU A 134 9.68 12.26 -14.67
C LEU A 134 9.04 12.90 -15.90
N THR A 135 9.21 12.31 -17.07
CA THR A 135 8.61 12.83 -18.32
C THR A 135 7.30 12.11 -18.63
N LEU A 136 6.23 12.86 -18.88
CA LEU A 136 4.92 12.34 -19.27
C LEU A 136 4.63 12.61 -20.75
N ALA A 137 4.16 11.58 -21.44
CA ALA A 137 3.64 11.71 -22.80
C ALA A 137 2.31 12.47 -22.80
N ALA A 138 2.02 13.20 -23.88
CA ALA A 138 0.83 14.04 -24.01
C ALA A 138 -0.48 13.28 -23.69
N GLU A 139 -0.63 12.04 -24.18
CA GLU A 139 -1.85 11.25 -23.93
C GLU A 139 -2.01 10.87 -22.45
N ARG A 140 -0.92 10.71 -21.69
CA ARG A 140 -0.96 10.44 -20.24
C ARG A 140 -1.28 11.70 -19.44
N ILE A 141 -0.87 12.87 -19.92
CA ILE A 141 -1.25 14.16 -19.33
C ILE A 141 -2.76 14.36 -19.45
N GLU A 142 -3.34 14.04 -20.61
CA GLU A 142 -4.80 14.10 -20.80
C GLU A 142 -5.54 13.14 -19.85
N ALA A 143 -5.02 11.92 -19.65
CA ALA A 143 -5.58 10.97 -18.69
C ALA A 143 -5.47 11.48 -17.24
N PHE A 144 -4.36 12.13 -16.90
CA PHE A 144 -4.19 12.79 -15.60
C PHE A 144 -5.23 13.89 -15.38
N GLU A 145 -5.44 14.77 -16.37
CA GLU A 145 -6.44 15.84 -16.28
C GLU A 145 -7.87 15.28 -16.14
N HIS A 146 -8.19 14.20 -16.88
CA HIS A 146 -9.47 13.49 -16.73
C HIS A 146 -9.68 12.94 -15.32
N ASN A 147 -8.68 12.26 -14.76
CA ASN A 147 -8.76 11.72 -13.41
C ASN A 147 -8.81 12.82 -12.35
N LYS A 148 -8.02 13.90 -12.53
CA LYS A 148 -8.05 15.08 -11.67
C LYS A 148 -9.45 15.67 -11.61
N ALA A 149 -10.12 15.83 -12.75
CA ALA A 149 -11.50 16.32 -12.79
C ALA A 149 -12.45 15.41 -12.00
N HIS A 150 -12.36 14.08 -12.16
CA HIS A 150 -13.17 13.14 -11.39
C HIS A 150 -12.97 13.29 -9.88
N TYR A 151 -11.72 13.32 -9.40
CA TYR A 151 -11.43 13.45 -7.98
C TYR A 151 -11.81 14.82 -7.42
N THR A 152 -11.66 15.89 -8.21
CA THR A 152 -12.18 17.21 -7.84
C THR A 152 -13.69 17.16 -7.63
N SER A 153 -14.44 16.58 -8.57
CA SER A 153 -15.89 16.38 -8.40
C SER A 153 -16.21 15.53 -7.17
N LEU A 154 -15.43 14.48 -6.89
CA LEU A 154 -15.69 13.53 -5.79
C LEU A 154 -15.46 14.18 -4.42
N PHE A 155 -14.33 14.84 -4.21
CA PHE A 155 -13.93 15.35 -2.89
C PHE A 155 -14.43 16.77 -2.59
N MET A 156 -14.90 17.50 -3.61
CA MET A 156 -15.49 18.83 -3.43
C MET A 156 -17.02 18.77 -3.38
N ASN A 157 -17.74 19.52 -4.22
CA ASN A 157 -19.18 19.77 -4.04
C ASN A 157 -20.08 19.42 -5.24
N ASP A 158 -19.57 18.72 -6.25
CA ASP A 158 -20.32 18.40 -7.47
C ASP A 158 -21.55 17.51 -7.18
N PRO A 159 -22.79 18.01 -7.29
CA PRO A 159 -23.99 17.24 -6.96
C PRO A 159 -24.13 15.92 -7.73
N ALA A 160 -23.52 15.80 -8.91
CA ALA A 160 -23.55 14.56 -9.70
C ALA A 160 -22.94 13.36 -8.96
N LEU A 161 -22.02 13.61 -8.02
CA LEU A 161 -21.36 12.57 -7.20
C LEU A 161 -21.86 12.51 -5.75
N ASP A 162 -22.99 13.16 -5.40
CA ASP A 162 -23.54 13.12 -4.03
C ASP A 162 -23.84 11.68 -3.58
N LYS A 163 -24.42 10.85 -4.46
CA LYS A 163 -24.67 9.42 -4.16
C LYS A 163 -23.36 8.68 -3.92
N LEU A 164 -22.37 8.83 -4.82
CA LEU A 164 -21.10 8.13 -4.72
C LEU A 164 -20.32 8.52 -3.46
N ARG A 165 -20.31 9.82 -3.12
CA ARG A 165 -19.76 10.31 -1.84
C ARG A 165 -20.43 9.65 -0.65
N SER A 166 -21.76 9.56 -0.66
CA SER A 166 -22.50 8.89 0.41
C SER A 166 -22.14 7.40 0.51
N ASP A 167 -22.04 6.71 -0.62
CA ASP A 167 -21.64 5.30 -0.69
C ASP A 167 -20.21 5.10 -0.14
N TYR A 168 -19.31 6.07 -0.35
CA TYR A 168 -17.94 6.08 0.16
C TYR A 168 -17.80 6.69 1.57
N ALA A 169 -18.89 7.11 2.20
CA ALA A 169 -18.89 7.83 3.48
C ALA A 169 -17.99 9.09 3.50
N ILE A 170 -17.88 9.79 2.37
CA ILE A 170 -17.09 11.02 2.22
C ILE A 170 -18.02 12.23 2.38
N PRO A 171 -17.74 13.17 3.31
CA PRO A 171 -18.53 14.38 3.44
C PRO A 171 -18.35 15.29 2.21
N LYS A 172 -19.40 16.04 1.86
CA LYS A 172 -19.33 17.08 0.85
C LYS A 172 -18.30 18.15 1.26
N ASN A 173 -17.50 18.64 0.31
CA ASN A 173 -16.38 19.54 0.57
C ASN A 173 -15.39 18.98 1.61
N ALA A 174 -15.07 17.69 1.51
CA ALA A 174 -13.95 17.10 2.25
C ALA A 174 -12.65 17.90 1.99
N ILE A 175 -12.51 18.41 0.76
CA ILE A 175 -11.54 19.45 0.41
C ILE A 175 -12.30 20.69 -0.08
N LYS A 176 -11.94 21.85 0.48
CA LYS A 176 -12.61 23.14 0.21
C LYS A 176 -11.83 24.05 -0.74
N ASP A 177 -10.53 23.81 -0.87
CA ASP A 177 -9.61 24.65 -1.63
C ASP A 177 -9.14 23.89 -2.87
N GLU A 178 -9.31 24.52 -4.04
CA GLU A 178 -9.00 23.90 -5.33
C GLU A 178 -7.49 23.61 -5.48
N SER A 179 -6.63 24.50 -4.98
CA SER A 179 -5.18 24.30 -5.05
C SER A 179 -4.71 23.10 -4.23
N ARG A 180 -5.38 22.83 -3.09
CA ARG A 180 -5.15 21.63 -2.28
C ARG A 180 -5.66 20.38 -2.99
N MET A 181 -6.81 20.45 -3.64
CA MET A 181 -7.38 19.34 -4.41
C MET A 181 -6.46 18.95 -5.57
N GLU A 182 -5.95 19.94 -6.31
CA GLU A 182 -4.98 19.72 -7.38
C GLU A 182 -3.73 18.99 -6.90
N LYS A 183 -3.14 19.42 -5.77
CA LYS A 183 -2.00 18.74 -5.17
C LYS A 183 -2.32 17.31 -4.75
N MET A 184 -3.52 17.06 -4.21
CA MET A 184 -3.93 15.70 -3.84
C MET A 184 -4.06 14.80 -5.07
N ALA A 185 -4.57 15.32 -6.20
CA ALA A 185 -4.61 14.57 -7.46
C ALA A 185 -3.19 14.22 -7.96
N GLN A 186 -2.22 15.12 -7.79
CA GLN A 186 -0.80 14.86 -8.13
C GLN A 186 -0.19 13.78 -7.21
N PHE A 187 -0.57 13.74 -5.93
CA PHE A 187 -0.20 12.64 -5.03
C PHE A 187 -0.78 11.30 -5.47
N PHE A 188 -2.07 11.24 -5.81
CA PHE A 188 -2.70 10.02 -6.33
C PHE A 188 -2.06 9.55 -7.63
N PHE A 189 -1.77 10.48 -8.55
CA PHE A 189 -1.00 10.16 -9.75
C PHE A 189 0.35 9.51 -9.42
N TRP A 190 1.16 10.11 -8.55
CA TRP A 190 2.47 9.55 -8.20
C TRP A 190 2.36 8.18 -7.52
N ALA A 191 1.41 8.04 -6.59
CA ALA A 191 1.20 6.78 -5.88
C ALA A 191 0.77 5.66 -6.85
N SER A 192 -0.06 5.98 -7.84
CA SER A 192 -0.48 5.05 -8.91
C SER A 192 0.62 4.78 -9.93
N TRP A 193 1.42 5.78 -10.29
CA TRP A 193 2.58 5.62 -11.17
C TRP A 193 3.54 4.56 -10.61
N ALA A 194 3.83 4.62 -9.31
CA ALA A 194 4.66 3.61 -8.64
C ALA A 194 4.07 2.19 -8.75
N CYS A 195 2.74 2.05 -8.85
CA CYS A 195 2.06 0.77 -8.93
C CYS A 195 2.12 0.09 -10.31
N VAL A 196 2.31 0.87 -11.39
CA VAL A 196 2.30 0.34 -12.76
C VAL A 196 3.67 0.40 -13.43
N THR A 197 4.56 1.29 -13.00
CA THR A 197 5.87 1.48 -13.64
C THR A 197 6.90 0.46 -13.16
N GLU A 198 7.56 -0.18 -14.13
CA GLU A 198 8.63 -1.16 -13.90
C GLU A 198 9.87 -0.52 -13.27
N ARG A 199 10.52 -1.26 -12.38
CA ARG A 199 11.82 -0.86 -11.81
C ARG A 199 12.89 -0.85 -12.90
N PRO A 200 13.92 0.02 -12.81
CA PRO A 200 15.02 0.01 -13.76
C PRO A 200 15.68 -1.37 -13.86
N GLY A 201 15.65 -1.97 -15.07
CA GLY A 201 16.26 -3.28 -15.35
C GLY A 201 15.48 -4.51 -14.86
N GLU A 202 14.26 -4.35 -14.34
CA GLU A 202 13.41 -5.45 -13.87
C GLU A 202 12.06 -5.46 -14.60
N SER A 203 11.35 -6.60 -14.56
CA SER A 203 10.00 -6.77 -15.15
C SER A 203 8.88 -6.64 -14.11
N ILE A 204 9.19 -6.12 -12.93
CA ILE A 204 8.25 -5.91 -11.82
C ILE A 204 8.09 -4.41 -11.54
N THR A 205 6.90 -4.00 -11.12
CA THR A 205 6.66 -2.60 -10.72
C THR A 205 7.27 -2.27 -9.35
N TYR A 206 7.33 -1.00 -8.98
CA TYR A 206 7.87 -0.61 -7.66
C TYR A 206 7.13 -1.27 -6.49
N THR A 207 5.85 -1.59 -6.67
CA THR A 207 4.97 -2.28 -5.70
C THR A 207 4.84 -3.79 -5.97
N HIS A 208 5.74 -4.36 -6.77
CA HIS A 208 5.76 -5.79 -7.08
C HIS A 208 4.49 -6.28 -7.79
N ASN A 209 4.05 -5.54 -8.82
CA ASN A 209 2.85 -5.79 -9.65
C ASN A 209 1.52 -5.73 -8.88
N TRP A 210 1.48 -5.02 -7.75
CA TRP A 210 0.24 -4.63 -7.09
C TRP A 210 -0.22 -3.25 -7.61
N PRO A 211 -1.53 -2.97 -7.81
CA PRO A 211 -2.70 -3.82 -7.55
C PRO A 211 -2.92 -4.85 -8.66
N ASN A 212 -3.68 -5.90 -8.37
CA ASN A 212 -4.04 -6.90 -9.38
C ASN A 212 -4.93 -6.28 -10.46
N ASP A 213 -4.40 -6.21 -11.68
CA ASP A 213 -5.12 -5.76 -12.86
C ASP A 213 -4.37 -6.28 -14.11
N ALA A 214 -4.95 -7.29 -14.76
CA ALA A 214 -4.36 -7.91 -15.94
C ALA A 214 -4.32 -6.96 -17.15
N GLN A 215 -5.22 -5.97 -17.22
CA GLN A 215 -5.30 -5.03 -18.33
C GLN A 215 -4.04 -4.15 -18.41
N ILE A 216 -3.52 -3.74 -17.25
CA ILE A 216 -2.25 -3.00 -17.14
C ILE A 216 -1.02 -3.91 -16.96
N GLY A 217 -1.22 -5.24 -17.01
CA GLY A 217 -0.15 -6.24 -16.90
C GLY A 217 0.31 -6.51 -15.47
N ASN A 218 -0.44 -6.07 -14.47
CA ASN A 218 -0.18 -6.36 -13.07
C ASN A 218 -0.73 -7.74 -12.69
N VAL A 219 0.14 -8.73 -12.82
CA VAL A 219 -0.11 -10.12 -12.45
C VAL A 219 0.92 -10.62 -11.43
N PRO A 220 0.56 -11.62 -10.58
CA PRO A 220 1.50 -12.26 -9.67
C PRO A 220 2.78 -12.72 -10.37
N THR A 221 3.93 -12.43 -9.77
CA THR A 221 5.23 -12.88 -10.29
C THR A 221 5.46 -14.36 -9.98
N GLY A 222 6.30 -15.04 -10.78
CA GLY A 222 6.68 -16.43 -10.50
C GLY A 222 7.30 -16.59 -9.11
N ASP A 223 8.17 -15.66 -8.72
CA ASP A 223 8.81 -15.63 -7.40
C ASP A 223 7.79 -15.52 -6.27
N LEU A 224 6.75 -14.70 -6.42
CA LEU A 224 5.67 -14.56 -5.42
C LEU A 224 4.98 -15.91 -5.18
N VAL A 225 4.68 -16.64 -6.26
CA VAL A 225 4.01 -17.95 -6.19
C VAL A 225 4.92 -18.99 -5.50
N ILE A 226 6.21 -19.01 -5.84
CA ILE A 226 7.20 -19.90 -5.22
C ILE A 226 7.30 -19.64 -3.71
N TRP A 227 7.48 -18.38 -3.30
CA TRP A 227 7.60 -18.02 -1.88
C TRP A 227 6.33 -18.30 -1.08
N THR A 228 5.16 -18.16 -1.71
CA THR A 228 3.89 -18.54 -1.10
C THR A 228 3.87 -20.03 -0.77
N GLY A 229 4.19 -20.90 -1.74
CA GLY A 229 4.26 -22.35 -1.52
C GLY A 229 5.31 -22.74 -0.48
N PHE A 230 6.49 -22.13 -0.55
CA PHE A 230 7.56 -22.34 0.42
C PHE A 230 7.12 -21.99 1.86
N SER A 231 6.43 -20.86 2.05
CA SER A 231 5.96 -20.42 3.37
C SER A 231 5.00 -21.42 4.02
N ILE A 232 4.10 -22.02 3.23
CA ILE A 232 3.14 -23.03 3.71
C ILE A 232 3.89 -24.29 4.16
N ILE A 233 4.86 -24.75 3.36
CA ILE A 233 5.68 -25.92 3.72
C ILE A 233 6.44 -25.65 5.03
N MET A 234 7.08 -24.48 5.16
CA MET A 234 7.81 -24.11 6.36
C MET A 234 6.92 -24.00 7.59
N LEU A 235 5.69 -23.50 7.44
CA LEU A 235 4.69 -23.47 8.52
C LEU A 235 4.37 -24.90 9.00
N LEU A 236 4.08 -25.82 8.08
CA LEU A 236 3.74 -27.20 8.41
C LEU A 236 4.90 -27.93 9.09
N ILE A 237 6.13 -27.74 8.59
CA ILE A 237 7.35 -28.27 9.23
C ILE A 237 7.50 -27.70 10.64
N GLY A 238 7.32 -26.38 10.81
CA GLY A 238 7.41 -25.71 12.10
C GLY A 238 6.41 -26.25 13.12
N ILE A 239 5.15 -26.43 12.72
CA ILE A 239 4.10 -27.05 13.55
C ILE A 239 4.48 -28.49 13.92
N GLY A 240 4.95 -29.28 12.95
CA GLY A 240 5.38 -30.66 13.18
C GLY A 240 6.52 -30.78 14.20
N ILE A 241 7.55 -29.92 14.07
CA ILE A 241 8.67 -29.85 15.01
C ILE A 241 8.17 -29.45 16.40
N LEU A 242 7.31 -28.44 16.50
CA LEU A 242 6.77 -27.96 17.77
C LEU A 242 6.00 -29.08 18.50
N VAL A 243 5.09 -29.76 17.80
CA VAL A 243 4.31 -30.87 18.36
C VAL A 243 5.22 -32.03 18.77
N PHE A 244 6.20 -32.39 17.94
CA PHE A 244 7.15 -33.46 18.26
C PHE A 244 7.98 -33.16 19.50
N VAL A 245 8.51 -31.94 19.61
CA VAL A 245 9.29 -31.50 20.79
C VAL A 245 8.42 -31.48 22.04
N GLN A 246 7.19 -30.97 21.94
CA GLN A 246 6.24 -30.96 23.06
C GLN A 246 5.89 -32.37 23.52
N ALA A 247 5.57 -33.29 22.60
CA ALA A 247 5.21 -34.67 22.92
C ALA A 247 6.36 -35.45 23.58
N ARG A 248 7.61 -35.12 23.25
CA ARG A 248 8.80 -35.73 23.88
C ARG A 248 9.14 -35.11 25.23
N THR A 249 8.71 -33.88 25.48
CA THR A 249 9.00 -33.17 26.73
C THR A 249 8.03 -33.66 27.80
N GLN A 250 8.54 -34.38 28.80
CA GLN A 250 7.72 -34.76 29.96
C GLN A 250 7.33 -33.50 30.72
N GLN A 251 6.02 -33.29 30.89
CA GLN A 251 5.53 -32.29 31.82
C GLN A 251 5.62 -32.90 33.22
N GLU A 252 6.45 -32.32 34.08
CA GLU A 252 6.41 -32.61 35.50
C GLU A 252 5.04 -32.14 36.05
N GLU A 253 4.33 -33.00 36.78
CA GLU A 253 3.15 -32.58 37.51
C GLU A 253 3.56 -31.59 38.60
N VAL A 254 3.29 -30.31 38.35
CA VAL A 254 3.53 -29.26 39.34
C VAL A 254 2.42 -29.34 40.38
N LEU A 255 2.81 -29.57 41.65
CA LEU A 255 1.88 -29.54 42.78
C LEU A 255 1.18 -28.18 42.82
N LYS A 256 -0.15 -28.20 42.75
CA LYS A 256 -0.98 -27.00 42.83
C LYS A 256 -1.13 -26.60 44.31
N PRO A 257 -0.93 -25.32 44.66
CA PRO A 257 -1.19 -24.87 46.02
C PRO A 257 -2.68 -25.02 46.35
N VAL A 258 -2.98 -25.46 47.57
CA VAL A 258 -4.35 -25.70 48.06
C VAL A 258 -5.12 -24.40 48.25
N ASN A 259 -4.41 -23.31 48.57
CA ASN A 259 -4.98 -21.97 48.75
C ASN A 259 -4.35 -21.00 47.75
N ASP A 260 -5.08 -19.94 47.38
CA ASP A 260 -4.58 -18.90 46.49
C ASP A 260 -3.39 -18.15 47.14
N PRO A 261 -2.18 -18.24 46.56
CA PRO A 261 -1.00 -17.59 47.12
C PRO A 261 -1.04 -16.06 47.04
N LEU A 262 -1.95 -15.47 46.25
CA LEU A 262 -2.10 -14.02 46.11
C LEU A 262 -3.09 -13.42 47.13
N MET A 263 -3.95 -14.22 47.74
CA MET A 263 -4.96 -13.73 48.71
C MET A 263 -4.37 -13.12 49.98
N ASN A 264 -3.15 -13.53 50.36
CA ASN A 264 -2.48 -13.03 51.56
C ASN A 264 -1.57 -11.81 51.30
N GLN A 265 -1.59 -11.25 50.08
CA GLN A 265 -0.78 -10.06 49.77
C GLN A 265 -1.44 -8.78 50.28
N VAL A 266 -0.64 -7.90 50.88
CA VAL A 266 -1.10 -6.58 51.29
C VAL A 266 -1.29 -5.70 50.05
N ILE A 267 -2.53 -5.29 49.79
CA ILE A 267 -2.84 -4.40 48.68
C ILE A 267 -2.17 -3.04 48.92
N THR A 268 -1.16 -2.73 48.12
CA THR A 268 -0.44 -1.47 48.19
C THR A 268 -1.30 -0.29 47.70
N PRO A 269 -0.97 0.96 48.07
CA PRO A 269 -1.65 2.12 47.53
C PRO A 269 -1.60 2.21 45.99
N SER A 270 -0.51 1.76 45.34
CA SER A 270 -0.41 1.73 43.87
C SER A 270 -1.35 0.70 43.26
N MET A 271 -1.49 -0.49 43.84
CA MET A 271 -2.49 -1.49 43.43
C MET A 271 -3.93 -0.99 43.61
N ARG A 272 -4.20 -0.15 44.62
CA ARG A 272 -5.52 0.49 44.75
C ARG A 272 -5.75 1.57 43.69
N ALA A 273 -4.70 2.31 43.33
CA ALA A 273 -4.79 3.36 42.32
C ALA A 273 -5.13 2.81 40.92
N THR A 274 -4.77 1.56 40.61
CA THR A 274 -5.11 0.93 39.31
C THR A 274 -6.61 0.76 39.11
N LYS A 275 -7.45 0.81 40.17
CA LYS A 275 -8.92 0.80 40.05
C LYS A 275 -9.47 1.86 39.09
N LYS A 276 -8.80 3.01 38.99
CA LYS A 276 -9.19 4.08 38.06
C LYS A 276 -9.08 3.62 36.60
N TYR A 277 -8.10 2.78 36.28
CA TYR A 277 -7.97 2.20 34.94
C TYR A 277 -9.15 1.27 34.66
N PHE A 278 -9.53 0.42 35.61
CA PHE A 278 -10.69 -0.46 35.45
C PHE A 278 -12.01 0.29 35.29
N TRP A 279 -12.14 1.48 35.89
CA TRP A 279 -13.33 2.34 35.72
C TRP A 279 -13.34 3.11 34.39
N ILE A 280 -12.17 3.41 33.82
CA ILE A 280 -12.07 4.06 32.51
C ILE A 280 -12.27 3.03 31.38
N VAL A 281 -11.80 1.79 31.60
CA VAL A 281 -11.84 0.72 30.59
C VAL A 281 -13.17 -0.05 30.58
N ASN A 282 -13.88 -0.15 31.71
CA ASN A 282 -15.24 -0.73 31.78
C ASN A 282 -16.30 0.35 31.73
#